data_AF-A0A5D4J4H0-F1
#
_entry.id   AF-A0A5D4J4H0-F1
#
_cell.length_a   1.000
_cell.length_b   1.000
_cell.length_c   1.000
_cell.angle_alpha   90.00
_cell.angle_beta   90.00
_cell.angle_gamma   90.00
#
_symmetry.space_group_name_H-M   'P 1'
#
loop_
_entity.id
_entity.type
_entity.pdbx_description
1 polymer ?
#
loop_
_entity_poly.entity_id
_entity_poly.type
_entity_poly.pdbx_seq_one_letter_code
_entity_poly.pdbx_strand_id
1 'polypeptide(L)'
;MVSGTLDRAAERWGCEKPGKAKGKITEIPEDTSGVLRQAGEATGTCAGIDSAAYETSAGDAAPIEDCQLADPSGARLFRLSAYYGPYVKAARQETLRRKEFRTDVGGGGGVWWTTADCPQGDVLYTVETVWDGERNTFRPPSPKLQKDALKTFAERSAARHGCSAPEPLPTKDGPSRS
;
A
#
# COMPACT_ATOMS: atom_id res chain seq x y z
N MET A 1 19.55 -15.37 19.41
CA MET A 1 20.76 -15.49 18.55
C MET A 1 20.29 -15.63 17.10
N VAL A 2 20.29 -14.54 16.32
CA VAL A 2 19.77 -14.49 14.92
C VAL A 2 20.87 -14.13 13.90
N SER A 3 22.10 -13.86 14.37
CA SER A 3 23.24 -13.35 13.58
C SER A 3 23.52 -14.14 12.31
N GLY A 4 23.66 -15.47 12.41
CA GLY A 4 24.10 -16.28 11.27
C GLY A 4 23.11 -16.32 10.09
N THR A 5 21.82 -16.05 10.29
CA THR A 5 20.84 -15.96 9.20
C THR A 5 20.92 -14.59 8.51
N LEU A 6 21.11 -13.53 9.28
CA LEU A 6 21.26 -12.18 8.76
C LEU A 6 22.58 -12.00 8.00
N ASP A 7 23.67 -12.58 8.50
CA ASP A 7 24.98 -12.52 7.86
C ASP A 7 24.99 -13.23 6.49
N ARG A 8 24.31 -14.38 6.38
CA ARG A 8 24.15 -15.11 5.11
C ARG A 8 23.23 -14.38 4.13
N ALA A 9 22.18 -13.72 4.62
CA ALA A 9 21.32 -12.89 3.78
C ALA A 9 22.10 -11.69 3.22
N ALA A 10 22.89 -11.01 4.06
CA ALA A 10 23.71 -9.88 3.64
C ALA A 10 24.71 -10.28 2.53
N GLU A 11 25.41 -11.41 2.68
CA GLU A 11 26.29 -11.94 1.63
C GLU A 11 25.55 -12.21 0.32
N ARG A 12 24.37 -12.84 0.39
CA ARG A 12 23.58 -13.19 -0.80
C ARG A 12 23.13 -11.97 -1.59
N TRP A 13 22.81 -10.88 -0.90
CA TRP A 13 22.26 -9.66 -1.50
C TRP A 13 23.29 -8.54 -1.64
N GLY A 14 24.58 -8.81 -1.36
CA GLY A 14 25.66 -7.83 -1.45
C GLY A 14 25.54 -6.70 -0.42
N CYS A 15 24.77 -6.88 0.65
CA CYS A 15 24.66 -5.91 1.73
C CYS A 15 25.80 -6.09 2.74
N GLU A 16 26.12 -5.02 3.45
CA GLU A 16 27.07 -5.09 4.57
C GLU A 16 26.53 -6.02 5.67
N LYS A 17 27.39 -6.89 6.19
CA LYS A 17 26.99 -7.83 7.24
C LYS A 17 26.66 -7.06 8.51
N PRO A 18 25.50 -7.29 9.13
CA PRO A 18 25.04 -6.50 10.27
C PRO A 18 25.92 -6.63 11.53
N GLY A 19 26.81 -7.63 11.59
CA GLY A 19 27.79 -7.81 12.67
C GLY A 19 27.14 -7.94 14.06
N LYS A 20 27.94 -7.82 15.13
CA LYS A 20 27.41 -7.70 16.50
C LYS A 20 26.90 -6.27 16.72
N ALA A 21 25.72 -5.97 16.17
CA ALA A 21 24.91 -4.77 16.41
C ALA A 21 25.70 -3.53 16.84
N LYS A 22 26.13 -2.70 15.90
CA LYS A 22 26.65 -1.36 16.22
C LYS A 22 25.94 -0.28 15.42
N GLY A 23 24.84 0.16 16.00
CA GLY A 23 24.21 1.42 15.71
C GLY A 23 22.90 1.48 16.46
N LYS A 24 22.79 2.35 17.46
CA LYS A 24 21.46 2.89 17.77
C LYS A 24 20.97 3.53 16.47
N ILE A 25 19.69 3.41 16.13
CA ILE A 25 19.10 4.23 15.07
C ILE A 25 19.30 5.69 15.53
N THR A 26 20.27 6.37 14.95
CA THR A 26 20.63 7.75 15.32
C THR A 26 19.73 8.76 14.62
N GLU A 27 19.14 8.34 13.51
CA GLU A 27 18.27 9.17 12.67
C GLU A 27 17.06 8.32 12.27
N ILE A 28 15.88 8.84 12.58
CA ILE A 28 14.63 8.39 12.00
C ILE A 28 14.30 9.46 10.95
N PRO A 29 14.12 9.08 9.66
CA PRO A 29 13.67 10.03 8.65
C PRO A 29 12.42 10.78 9.11
N GLU A 30 12.29 12.05 8.72
CA GLU A 30 11.12 12.85 9.07
C GLU A 30 9.84 12.13 8.63
N ASP A 31 8.92 11.92 9.57
CA ASP A 31 7.65 11.26 9.31
C ASP A 31 6.71 12.22 8.59
N THR A 32 6.74 12.19 7.26
CA THR A 32 5.84 12.98 6.42
C THR A 32 4.43 12.40 6.35
N SER A 33 4.20 11.18 6.89
CA SER A 33 2.87 10.55 6.89
C SER A 33 1.87 11.23 7.85
N GLY A 34 2.36 12.13 8.71
CA GLY A 34 1.52 13.01 9.53
C GLY A 34 1.06 14.29 8.85
N VAL A 35 1.63 14.64 7.68
CA VAL A 35 1.31 15.90 6.98
C VAL A 35 0.14 15.69 6.03
N LEU A 36 -0.95 16.43 6.25
CA LEU A 36 -2.08 16.47 5.33
C LEU A 36 -1.71 17.27 4.09
N ARG A 37 -1.72 16.62 2.93
CA ARG A 37 -1.67 17.26 1.62
C ARG A 37 -3.08 17.59 1.17
N GLN A 38 -3.32 18.79 0.66
CA GLN A 38 -4.62 19.10 0.07
C GLN A 38 -4.75 18.47 -1.32
N ALA A 39 -5.98 18.48 -1.84
CA ALA A 39 -6.27 17.94 -3.16
C ALA A 39 -5.32 18.53 -4.23
N GLY A 40 -4.67 17.66 -4.99
CA GLY A 40 -3.70 18.05 -6.03
C GLY A 40 -2.30 18.41 -5.54
N GLU A 41 -2.03 18.46 -4.23
CA GLU A 41 -0.72 18.84 -3.67
C GLU A 41 0.18 17.64 -3.34
N ALA A 42 -0.35 16.42 -3.40
CA ALA A 42 0.39 15.19 -3.16
C ALA A 42 1.50 14.98 -4.21
N THR A 43 2.73 14.73 -3.76
CA THR A 43 3.92 14.52 -4.62
C THR A 43 4.58 13.16 -4.43
N GLY A 44 4.22 12.44 -3.36
CA GLY A 44 4.67 11.09 -3.05
C GLY A 44 3.73 10.01 -3.56
N THR A 45 3.45 9.02 -2.72
CA THR A 45 2.62 7.86 -3.06
C THR A 45 1.18 8.20 -3.44
N CYS A 46 0.64 9.35 -2.99
CA CYS A 46 -0.71 9.79 -3.34
C CYS A 46 -0.77 10.69 -4.59
N ALA A 47 0.37 10.98 -5.22
CA ALA A 47 0.42 11.88 -6.37
C ALA A 47 -0.53 11.43 -7.50
N GLY A 48 -1.20 12.40 -8.12
CA GLY A 48 -2.18 12.17 -9.20
C GLY A 48 -3.60 11.87 -8.74
N ILE A 49 -3.84 11.75 -7.43
CA ILE A 49 -5.18 11.60 -6.86
C ILE A 49 -5.67 12.97 -6.39
N ASP A 50 -6.80 13.42 -6.93
CA ASP A 50 -7.41 14.72 -6.59
C ASP A 50 -8.21 14.64 -5.29
N SER A 51 -7.52 14.44 -4.17
CA SER A 51 -8.11 14.34 -2.84
C SER A 51 -7.11 14.75 -1.77
N ALA A 52 -7.60 15.19 -0.61
CA ALA A 52 -6.72 15.39 0.54
C ALA A 52 -6.15 14.04 0.98
N ALA A 53 -4.89 14.00 1.39
CA ALA A 53 -4.24 12.74 1.70
C ALA A 53 -3.05 12.86 2.65
N TYR A 54 -2.75 11.77 3.33
CA TYR A 54 -1.48 11.53 3.98
C TYR A 54 -0.68 10.55 3.13
N GLU A 55 0.54 10.91 2.80
CA GLU A 55 1.37 10.13 1.88
C GLU A 55 2.75 9.84 2.47
N THR A 56 3.45 8.94 1.82
CA THR A 56 4.86 8.65 2.08
C THR A 56 5.67 8.98 0.83
N SER A 57 7.00 9.06 0.97
CA SER A 57 7.89 9.21 -0.18
C SER A 57 7.77 8.02 -1.11
N ALA A 58 7.55 8.27 -2.40
CA ALA A 58 7.47 7.23 -3.44
C ALA A 58 8.88 6.78 -3.85
N GLY A 59 9.49 5.90 -3.06
CA GLY A 59 10.84 5.38 -3.31
C GLY A 59 10.85 4.10 -4.15
N ASP A 60 11.81 3.98 -5.06
CA ASP A 60 11.96 2.83 -5.98
C ASP A 60 12.31 1.50 -5.29
N ALA A 61 12.76 1.56 -4.03
CA ALA A 61 13.10 0.39 -3.23
C ALA A 61 12.09 0.11 -2.10
N ALA A 62 10.95 0.79 -2.08
CA ALA A 62 9.96 0.64 -1.03
C ALA A 62 9.32 -0.77 -1.08
N PRO A 63 9.44 -1.59 -0.01
CA PRO A 63 8.81 -2.91 0.01
C PRO A 63 7.30 -2.85 0.20
N ILE A 64 6.83 -1.75 0.79
CA ILE A 64 5.42 -1.38 0.96
C ILE A 64 5.32 0.11 0.67
N GLU A 65 4.32 0.49 -0.12
CA GLU A 65 3.96 1.89 -0.33
C GLU A 65 2.59 2.16 0.27
N ASP A 66 2.41 3.32 0.88
CA ASP A 66 1.17 3.69 1.54
C ASP A 66 0.70 5.09 1.18
N CYS A 67 -0.59 5.19 0.85
CA CYS A 67 -1.31 6.43 0.60
C CYS A 67 -2.66 6.39 1.34
N GLN A 68 -2.95 7.36 2.20
CA GLN A 68 -4.20 7.43 2.95
C GLN A 68 -5.01 8.62 2.48
N LEU A 69 -6.11 8.35 1.77
CA LEU A 69 -7.04 9.40 1.38
C LEU A 69 -7.82 9.86 2.60
N ALA A 70 -8.01 11.18 2.68
CA ALA A 70 -8.69 11.87 3.75
C ALA A 70 -9.68 12.88 3.16
N ASP A 71 -10.61 13.34 4.00
CA ASP A 71 -11.36 14.55 3.69
C ASP A 71 -10.51 15.81 3.95
N PRO A 72 -10.97 17.01 3.53
CA PRO A 72 -10.23 18.25 3.74
C PRO A 72 -9.97 18.61 5.21
N SER A 73 -10.69 18.00 6.16
CA SER A 73 -10.46 18.18 7.60
C SER A 73 -9.37 17.24 8.15
N GLY A 74 -8.90 16.29 7.34
CA GLY A 74 -7.90 15.29 7.70
C GLY A 74 -8.50 13.97 8.21
N ALA A 75 -9.81 13.80 8.16
CA ALA A 75 -10.42 12.53 8.55
C ALA A 75 -10.14 11.47 7.47
N ARG A 76 -9.49 10.36 7.86
CA ARG A 76 -9.10 9.30 6.93
C ARG A 76 -10.32 8.53 6.42
N LEU A 77 -10.38 8.32 5.11
CA LEU A 77 -11.48 7.65 4.43
C LEU A 77 -11.11 6.20 4.06
N PHE A 78 -9.94 6.02 3.44
CA PHE A 78 -9.41 4.71 3.06
C PHE A 78 -7.90 4.76 2.83
N ARG A 79 -7.28 3.59 2.91
CA ARG A 79 -5.87 3.38 2.67
C ARG A 79 -5.67 2.64 1.34
N LEU A 80 -4.73 3.11 0.56
CA LEU A 80 -4.15 2.49 -0.60
C LEU A 80 -2.78 1.95 -0.22
N SER A 81 -2.49 0.71 -0.61
CA SER A 81 -1.19 0.09 -0.34
C SER A 81 -0.71 -0.73 -1.52
N ALA A 82 0.60 -0.72 -1.76
CA ALA A 82 1.28 -1.64 -2.66
C ALA A 82 2.20 -2.54 -1.83
N TYR A 83 2.15 -3.85 -2.06
CA TYR A 83 2.98 -4.84 -1.36
C TYR A 83 3.83 -5.61 -2.38
N TYR A 84 5.14 -5.58 -2.19
CA TYR A 84 6.09 -6.21 -3.12
C TYR A 84 6.73 -7.47 -2.52
N GLY A 85 7.09 -8.40 -3.40
CA GLY A 85 7.89 -9.58 -3.05
C GLY A 85 7.31 -10.36 -1.86
N PRO A 86 8.08 -10.54 -0.76
CA PRO A 86 7.62 -11.36 0.37
C PRO A 86 6.37 -10.81 1.07
N TYR A 87 6.06 -9.53 0.90
CA TYR A 87 4.91 -8.90 1.56
C TYR A 87 3.58 -9.19 0.86
N VAL A 88 3.58 -9.64 -0.39
CA VAL A 88 2.36 -10.02 -1.13
C VAL A 88 1.58 -11.09 -0.37
N LYS A 89 2.28 -12.15 0.07
CA LYS A 89 1.63 -13.27 0.77
C LYS A 89 1.03 -12.82 2.11
N ALA A 90 1.76 -12.01 2.87
CA ALA A 90 1.28 -11.48 4.14
C ALA A 90 0.04 -10.60 3.92
N ALA A 91 0.08 -9.68 2.96
CA ALA A 91 -1.04 -8.80 2.65
C ALA A 91 -2.29 -9.54 2.14
N ARG A 92 -2.13 -10.66 1.43
CA ARG A 92 -3.27 -11.53 1.06
C ARG A 92 -3.94 -12.18 2.26
N GLN A 93 -3.21 -12.42 3.36
CA GLN A 93 -3.71 -13.14 4.53
C GLN A 93 -4.19 -12.21 5.66
N GLU A 94 -3.50 -11.09 5.86
CA GLU A 94 -3.67 -10.17 7.00
C GLU A 94 -4.38 -8.87 6.61
N THR A 95 -5.55 -8.98 5.98
CA THR A 95 -6.31 -7.79 5.58
C THR A 95 -6.95 -7.10 6.79
N LEU A 96 -7.24 -5.78 6.68
CA LEU A 96 -7.92 -5.05 7.76
C LEU A 96 -9.31 -5.64 8.07
N ARG A 97 -9.87 -6.37 7.11
CA ARG A 97 -11.18 -7.04 7.21
C ARG A 97 -11.10 -8.51 7.59
N ARG A 98 -9.90 -9.05 7.88
CA ARG A 98 -9.67 -10.46 8.24
C ARG A 98 -10.21 -11.45 7.20
N LYS A 99 -10.19 -11.06 5.93
CA LYS A 99 -10.56 -11.89 4.77
C LYS A 99 -9.34 -12.14 3.90
N GLU A 100 -9.18 -13.36 3.41
CA GLU A 100 -8.07 -13.72 2.52
C GLU A 100 -8.37 -13.31 1.07
N PHE A 101 -7.40 -12.68 0.39
CA PHE A 101 -7.48 -12.38 -1.05
C PHE A 101 -6.97 -13.56 -1.87
N ARG A 102 -7.89 -14.37 -2.38
CA ARG A 102 -7.59 -15.61 -3.13
C ARG A 102 -7.43 -15.42 -4.64
N THR A 103 -7.86 -14.29 -5.17
CA THR A 103 -7.78 -13.96 -6.60
C THR A 103 -6.84 -12.79 -6.81
N ASP A 104 -6.35 -12.62 -8.03
CA ASP A 104 -5.44 -11.52 -8.39
C ASP A 104 -6.15 -10.18 -8.46
N VAL A 105 -7.42 -10.21 -8.84
CA VAL A 105 -8.30 -9.05 -8.82
C VAL A 105 -9.58 -9.37 -8.08
N GLY A 106 -10.13 -8.39 -7.38
CA GLY A 106 -11.41 -8.55 -6.69
C GLY A 106 -11.82 -7.35 -5.87
N GLY A 107 -12.94 -7.50 -5.17
CA GLY A 107 -13.40 -6.52 -4.21
C GLY A 107 -14.90 -6.58 -3.92
N GLY A 108 -15.31 -5.70 -3.02
CA GLY A 108 -16.65 -5.58 -2.49
C GLY A 108 -16.64 -5.06 -1.05
N GLY A 109 -17.73 -4.42 -0.63
CA GLY A 109 -17.93 -4.03 0.78
C GLY A 109 -16.93 -3.02 1.35
N GLY A 110 -16.21 -2.26 0.50
CA GLY A 110 -15.21 -1.27 0.93
C GLY A 110 -13.77 -1.77 0.94
N VAL A 111 -13.50 -2.85 0.19
CA VAL A 111 -12.16 -3.32 -0.15
C VAL A 111 -12.10 -3.65 -1.65
N TRP A 112 -11.00 -3.30 -2.31
CA TRP A 112 -10.69 -3.74 -3.68
C TRP A 112 -9.21 -4.05 -3.78
N TRP A 113 -8.85 -4.93 -4.70
CA TRP A 113 -7.46 -5.25 -4.96
C TRP A 113 -7.24 -5.62 -6.43
N THR A 114 -6.00 -5.44 -6.87
CA THR A 114 -5.49 -5.85 -8.18
C THR A 114 -4.00 -6.19 -8.06
N THR A 115 -3.44 -6.88 -9.03
CA THR A 115 -2.01 -7.22 -9.09
C THR A 115 -1.37 -6.73 -10.39
N ALA A 116 -0.05 -6.74 -10.41
CA ALA A 116 0.75 -6.64 -11.62
C ALA A 116 1.98 -7.56 -11.50
N ASP A 117 2.60 -7.88 -12.64
CA ASP A 117 3.86 -8.61 -12.69
C ASP A 117 5.01 -7.61 -12.58
N CYS A 118 5.95 -7.80 -11.65
CA CYS A 118 7.16 -6.98 -11.57
C CYS A 118 8.42 -7.83 -11.79
N PRO A 119 9.57 -7.22 -12.16
CA PRO A 119 10.83 -7.95 -12.34
C PRO A 119 11.26 -8.76 -11.11
N GLN A 120 10.85 -8.34 -9.90
CA GLN A 120 11.19 -8.98 -8.62
C GLN A 120 10.10 -9.95 -8.13
N GLY A 121 9.08 -10.22 -8.95
CA GLY A 121 7.87 -10.99 -8.61
C GLY A 121 6.64 -10.09 -8.51
N ASP A 122 5.48 -10.70 -8.34
CA ASP A 122 4.19 -10.00 -8.37
C ASP A 122 4.11 -8.90 -7.29
N VAL A 123 3.26 -7.91 -7.55
CA VAL A 123 2.84 -6.87 -6.61
C VAL A 123 1.34 -6.99 -6.36
N LEU A 124 0.91 -6.75 -5.12
CA LEU A 124 -0.49 -6.61 -4.76
C LEU A 124 -0.79 -5.15 -4.41
N TYR A 125 -1.78 -4.58 -5.10
CA TYR A 125 -2.34 -3.27 -4.81
C TYR A 125 -3.69 -3.43 -4.12
N THR A 126 -3.91 -2.70 -3.03
CA THR A 126 -5.14 -2.78 -2.24
C THR A 126 -5.71 -1.41 -1.97
N VAL A 127 -7.03 -1.31 -1.90
CA VAL A 127 -7.74 -0.23 -1.24
C VAL A 127 -8.60 -0.79 -0.13
N GLU A 128 -8.48 -0.25 1.08
CA GLU A 128 -9.25 -0.69 2.24
C GLU A 128 -9.82 0.51 2.99
N THR A 129 -11.13 0.49 3.24
CA THR A 129 -11.77 1.49 4.12
C THR A 129 -11.17 1.40 5.51
N VAL A 130 -10.81 2.55 6.09
CA VAL A 130 -10.30 2.60 7.45
C VAL A 130 -11.43 2.74 8.48
N TRP A 131 -11.17 2.29 9.70
CA TRP A 131 -12.11 2.42 10.80
C TRP A 131 -12.18 3.88 11.27
N ASP A 132 -13.39 4.45 11.27
CA ASP A 132 -13.66 5.74 11.90
C ASP A 132 -13.81 5.50 13.41
N GLY A 133 -12.76 5.81 14.17
CA GLY A 133 -12.73 5.59 15.61
C GLY A 133 -13.70 6.46 16.39
N GLU A 134 -14.00 7.67 15.92
CA GLU A 134 -14.96 8.57 16.57
C GLU A 134 -16.39 8.07 16.40
N ARG A 135 -16.72 7.55 15.20
CA ARG A 135 -18.06 7.06 14.88
C ARG A 135 -18.23 5.56 15.09
N ASN A 136 -17.16 4.86 15.48
CA ASN A 136 -17.13 3.43 15.73
C ASN A 136 -17.71 2.62 14.54
N THR A 137 -17.30 2.95 13.30
CA THR A 137 -17.83 2.33 12.09
C THR A 137 -16.86 2.39 10.90
N PHE A 138 -17.06 1.51 9.91
CA PHE A 138 -16.45 1.67 8.59
C PHE A 138 -17.40 2.47 7.70
N ARG A 139 -16.94 3.61 7.17
CA ARG A 139 -17.67 4.38 6.16
C ARG A 139 -16.97 4.27 4.81
N PRO A 140 -17.26 3.22 4.02
CA PRO A 140 -16.69 3.12 2.70
C PRO A 140 -17.18 4.33 1.88
N PRO A 141 -16.28 5.13 1.30
CA PRO A 141 -16.70 6.06 0.26
C PRO A 141 -17.29 5.30 -0.93
N SER A 142 -17.79 6.06 -1.91
CA SER A 142 -18.36 5.45 -3.11
C SER A 142 -17.39 4.43 -3.72
N PRO A 143 -17.87 3.25 -4.16
CA PRO A 143 -17.03 2.26 -4.84
C PRO A 143 -16.27 2.86 -6.03
N LYS A 144 -16.87 3.85 -6.70
CA LYS A 144 -16.23 4.60 -7.78
C LYS A 144 -14.97 5.33 -7.29
N LEU A 145 -15.06 6.09 -6.19
CA LEU A 145 -13.89 6.81 -5.65
C LEU A 145 -12.76 5.85 -5.27
N GLN A 146 -13.10 4.71 -4.64
CA GLN A 146 -12.10 3.70 -4.25
C GLN A 146 -11.41 3.08 -5.47
N LYS A 147 -12.18 2.70 -6.50
CA LYS A 147 -11.62 2.08 -7.71
C LYS A 147 -10.81 3.07 -8.53
N ASP A 148 -11.29 4.31 -8.68
CA ASP A 148 -10.59 5.36 -9.42
C ASP A 148 -9.26 5.70 -8.72
N ALA A 149 -9.25 5.84 -7.39
CA ALA A 149 -8.04 6.08 -6.62
C ALA A 149 -7.06 4.89 -6.66
N LEU A 150 -7.57 3.64 -6.52
CA LEU A 150 -6.75 2.43 -6.63
C LEU A 150 -6.12 2.30 -8.01
N LYS A 151 -6.87 2.58 -9.07
CA LYS A 151 -6.36 2.57 -10.44
C LYS A 151 -5.19 3.54 -10.60
N THR A 152 -5.40 4.81 -10.24
CA THR A 152 -4.35 5.84 -10.35
C THR A 152 -3.10 5.49 -9.54
N PHE A 153 -3.29 5.03 -8.30
CA PHE A 153 -2.20 4.60 -7.44
C PHE A 153 -1.42 3.42 -8.05
N ALA A 154 -2.13 2.36 -8.44
CA ALA A 154 -1.52 1.14 -8.97
C ALA A 154 -0.79 1.38 -10.29
N GLU A 155 -1.35 2.16 -11.21
CA GLU A 155 -0.71 2.47 -12.50
C GLU A 155 0.59 3.26 -12.31
N ARG A 156 0.57 4.26 -11.43
CA ARG A 156 1.76 5.08 -11.15
C ARG A 156 2.83 4.31 -10.40
N SER A 157 2.42 3.49 -9.45
CA SER A 157 3.30 2.62 -8.68
C SER A 157 3.94 1.56 -9.57
N ALA A 158 3.15 0.87 -10.40
CA ALA A 158 3.64 -0.09 -11.40
C ALA A 158 4.66 0.53 -12.35
N ALA A 159 4.37 1.72 -12.89
CA ALA A 159 5.27 2.41 -13.80
C ALA A 159 6.62 2.78 -13.15
N ARG A 160 6.61 3.23 -11.89
CA ARG A 160 7.83 3.55 -11.13
C ARG A 160 8.72 2.33 -10.92
N HIS A 161 8.11 1.17 -10.65
CA HIS A 161 8.82 -0.08 -10.36
C HIS A 161 9.10 -0.94 -11.59
N GLY A 162 8.74 -0.48 -12.79
CA GLY A 162 8.92 -1.23 -14.04
C GLY A 162 8.06 -2.50 -14.14
N CYS A 163 6.93 -2.53 -13.43
CA CYS A 163 5.96 -3.60 -13.50
C CYS A 163 5.09 -3.51 -14.76
N SER A 164 4.36 -4.58 -15.07
CA SER A 164 3.29 -4.57 -16.06
C SER A 164 2.13 -3.68 -15.62
N ALA A 165 1.23 -3.37 -16.55
CA ALA A 165 0.01 -2.64 -16.21
C ALA A 165 -0.84 -3.48 -15.24
N PRO A 166 -1.41 -2.88 -14.18
CA PRO A 166 -2.25 -3.61 -13.24
C PRO A 166 -3.48 -4.24 -13.91
N GLU A 167 -3.88 -5.40 -13.41
CA GLU A 167 -5.09 -6.08 -13.87
C GLU A 167 -6.33 -5.17 -13.71
N PRO A 168 -7.26 -5.15 -14.70
CA PRO A 168 -8.38 -4.25 -14.68
C PRO A 168 -9.37 -4.60 -13.56
N LEU A 169 -9.73 -3.61 -12.75
CA LEU A 169 -10.68 -3.78 -11.63
C LEU A 169 -12.07 -4.20 -12.11
N PRO A 170 -12.84 -4.93 -11.27
CA PRO A 170 -14.17 -5.39 -11.64
C PRO A 170 -15.15 -4.22 -11.84
N THR A 171 -15.82 -4.22 -12.98
CA THR A 171 -16.81 -3.19 -13.35
C THR A 171 -18.12 -3.32 -12.58
N LYS A 172 -18.46 -4.52 -12.12
CA LYS A 172 -19.61 -4.78 -11.25
C LYS A 172 -19.14 -4.91 -9.81
N ASP A 173 -19.93 -4.39 -8.89
CA ASP A 173 -19.71 -4.71 -7.49
C ASP A 173 -19.99 -6.20 -7.30
N GLY A 174 -18.93 -6.97 -7.06
CA GLY A 174 -19.07 -8.39 -6.78
C GLY A 174 -19.99 -8.57 -5.57
N PRO A 175 -20.84 -9.61 -5.54
CA PRO A 175 -21.57 -9.92 -4.32
C PRO A 175 -20.53 -10.09 -3.21
N SER A 176 -20.72 -9.38 -2.09
CA SER A 176 -19.93 -9.55 -0.87
C SER A 176 -19.89 -11.04 -0.53
N ARG A 177 -18.86 -11.77 -1.00
CA ARG A 177 -18.64 -13.15 -0.58
C ARG A 177 -17.86 -13.07 0.72
N SER A 178 -18.61 -13.35 1.78
CA SER A 178 -18.11 -13.63 3.12
C SER A 178 -17.60 -15.06 3.20
#